data_AF-A0A7Z9UBI2-F1
#
_entry.id   AF-A0A7Z9UBI2-F1
#
_cell.length_a   1.000
_cell.length_b   1.000
_cell.length_c   1.000
_cell.angle_alpha   90.00
_cell.angle_beta   90.00
_cell.angle_gamma   90.00
#
_symmetry.space_group_name_H-M   'P 1'
#
loop_
_entity.id
_entity.type
_entity.pdbx_description
1 polymer ?
#
loop_
_entity_poly.entity_id
_entity_poly.type
_entity_poly.pdbx_seq_one_letter_code
_entity_poly.pdbx_strand_id
1 'polypeptide(L)'
;MKFWKIFCALFLLTGLCQAKTLVFNPSDAYQLQEALSQLNSGDEVIFESGKYRLSQGLRISGLSNVSFRCRGRVELLVSDLDSAVIALEQCERIRLEGFRARHVTPAKNYQCEGAVVRLSRCRDILVAGNELNGCGAAGVYAQDSKGIIVYKNRIFNNTFAGVWVNSSQVTIHKNRIYKNASAVITYGDCEISLTENRIEDNQGNIFTSTSYFKEVVDH
;
A
#
# COMPACT_ATOMS: atom_id res chain seq x y z
N MET A 1 -7.27 37.12 12.40
CA MET A 1 -6.95 36.55 11.07
C MET A 1 -5.44 36.55 10.89
N LYS A 2 -4.77 35.40 11.08
CA LYS A 2 -3.32 35.28 10.89
C LYS A 2 -3.06 34.73 9.49
N PHE A 3 -2.57 35.60 8.61
CA PHE A 3 -2.07 35.24 7.29
C PHE A 3 -0.69 34.59 7.44
N TRP A 4 -0.49 33.39 6.87
CA TRP A 4 0.85 32.84 6.67
C TRP A 4 1.30 33.16 5.25
N LYS A 5 2.41 33.90 5.13
CA LYS A 5 3.08 34.22 3.87
C LYS A 5 3.80 32.97 3.34
N ILE A 6 3.45 32.53 2.13
CA ILE A 6 4.28 31.64 1.32
C ILE A 6 5.30 32.52 0.59
N PHE A 7 6.59 32.25 0.78
CA PHE A 7 7.66 32.92 0.03
C PHE A 7 8.02 32.05 -1.17
N CYS A 8 7.59 32.44 -2.38
CA CYS A 8 8.07 31.88 -3.64
C CYS A 8 9.11 32.83 -4.23
N ALA A 9 10.39 32.48 -4.14
CA ALA A 9 11.44 33.12 -4.91
C ALA A 9 11.50 32.45 -6.29
N LEU A 10 11.21 33.22 -7.36
CA LEU A 10 11.24 32.76 -8.74
C LEU A 10 12.67 32.91 -9.28
N PHE A 11 13.41 31.81 -9.41
CA PHE A 11 14.62 31.76 -10.23
C PHE A 11 14.31 30.97 -11.51
N LEU A 12 14.32 31.66 -12.64
CA LEU A 12 14.28 31.05 -13.98
C LEU A 12 15.65 30.42 -14.25
N LEU A 13 15.79 29.15 -13.85
CA LEU A 13 16.85 28.24 -14.28
C LEU A 13 16.16 27.05 -14.92
N THR A 14 16.58 26.69 -16.13
CA THR A 14 16.13 25.52 -16.89
C THR A 14 16.09 24.29 -15.99
N GLY A 15 14.90 23.91 -15.54
CA GLY A 15 14.72 23.07 -14.37
C GLY A 15 14.96 21.60 -14.67
N LEU A 16 16.17 21.11 -14.34
CA LEU A 16 16.28 19.75 -13.81
C LEU A 16 15.37 19.72 -12.56
N CYS A 17 14.24 19.03 -12.64
CA CYS A 17 13.40 18.80 -11.47
C CYS A 17 14.24 18.01 -10.46
N GLN A 18 14.81 18.70 -9.46
CA GLN A 18 15.48 18.03 -8.36
C GLN A 18 14.41 17.31 -7.53
N ALA A 19 14.63 16.02 -7.31
CA ALA A 19 13.89 15.24 -6.32
C ALA A 19 13.87 16.00 -5.00
N LYS A 20 12.67 16.22 -4.45
CA LYS A 20 12.48 16.87 -3.15
C LYS A 20 12.10 15.84 -2.10
N THR A 21 12.46 16.13 -0.85
CA THR A 21 11.96 15.39 0.31
C THR A 21 10.82 16.16 0.95
N LEU A 22 9.64 15.56 1.02
CA LEU A 22 8.48 16.08 1.75
C LEU A 22 8.36 15.34 3.08
N VAL A 23 8.07 16.09 4.13
CA VAL A 23 7.86 15.54 5.47
C VAL A 23 6.46 15.92 5.93
N PHE A 24 5.67 14.92 6.30
CA PHE A 24 4.31 15.11 6.81
C PHE A 24 4.25 14.73 8.28
N ASN A 25 3.56 15.53 9.07
CA ASN A 25 3.19 15.27 10.45
C ASN A 25 1.71 14.85 10.54
N PRO A 26 1.28 14.20 11.63
CA PRO A 26 -0.13 13.83 11.83
C PRO A 26 -1.11 15.01 11.71
N SER A 27 -0.68 16.23 12.02
CA SER A 27 -1.47 17.47 11.84
C SER A 27 -1.77 17.77 10.38
N ASP A 28 -0.99 17.25 9.43
CA ASP A 28 -1.13 17.49 7.99
C ASP A 28 -2.12 16.54 7.32
N ALA A 29 -2.76 15.64 8.08
CA ALA A 29 -3.63 14.59 7.53
C ALA A 29 -4.76 15.14 6.64
N TYR A 30 -5.29 16.33 6.94
CA TYR A 30 -6.39 16.94 6.17
C TYR A 30 -5.97 17.44 4.78
N GLN A 31 -4.68 17.72 4.57
CA GLN A 31 -4.12 18.25 3.30
C GLN A 31 -3.25 17.21 2.58
N LEU A 32 -3.12 16.02 3.15
CA LEU A 32 -2.17 15.01 2.69
C LEU A 32 -2.43 14.59 1.24
N GLN A 33 -3.68 14.29 0.87
CA GLN A 33 -4.01 13.91 -0.51
C GLN A 33 -3.70 15.01 -1.52
N GLU A 34 -3.97 16.27 -1.18
CA GLU A 34 -3.65 17.42 -2.04
C GLU A 34 -2.15 17.54 -2.21
N ALA A 35 -1.37 17.48 -1.12
CA ALA A 35 0.07 17.54 -1.18
C ALA A 35 0.70 16.38 -1.99
N LEU A 36 0.16 15.17 -1.84
CA LEU A 36 0.59 13.99 -2.60
C LEU A 36 0.29 14.11 -4.10
N SER A 37 -0.75 14.86 -4.49
CA SER A 37 -1.05 15.14 -5.90
C SER A 37 -0.02 16.04 -6.59
N GLN A 38 0.81 16.74 -5.80
CA GLN A 38 1.84 17.67 -6.27
C GLN A 38 3.26 17.07 -6.20
N LEU A 39 3.35 15.74 -6.04
CA LEU A 39 4.62 15.02 -6.09
C LEU A 39 5.11 14.89 -7.53
N ASN A 40 6.43 14.90 -7.66
CA ASN A 40 7.10 14.56 -8.90
C ASN A 40 7.77 13.19 -8.78
N SER A 41 7.99 12.55 -9.93
CA SER A 41 8.78 11.32 -9.98
C SER A 41 10.20 11.59 -9.43
N GLY A 42 10.70 10.69 -8.58
CA GLY A 42 11.98 10.83 -7.89
C GLY A 42 11.89 11.40 -6.47
N ASP A 43 10.75 11.97 -6.07
CA ASP A 43 10.58 12.55 -4.74
C ASP A 43 10.69 11.51 -3.61
N GLU A 44 11.01 11.99 -2.41
CA GLU A 44 10.91 11.22 -1.17
C GLU A 44 9.81 11.79 -0.29
N VAL A 45 9.01 10.90 0.30
CA VAL A 45 7.96 11.23 1.25
C VAL A 45 8.23 10.56 2.59
N ILE A 46 8.29 11.37 3.64
CA ILE A 46 8.52 10.92 5.00
C ILE A 46 7.29 11.23 5.85
N PHE A 47 6.81 10.23 6.57
CA PHE A 47 5.76 10.36 7.56
C PHE A 47 6.37 10.33 8.96
N GLU A 48 6.19 11.40 9.73
CA GLU A 48 6.57 11.44 11.14
C GLU A 48 5.60 10.63 12.01
N SER A 49 6.10 10.14 13.14
CA SER A 49 5.36 9.24 14.02
C SER A 49 4.02 9.84 14.45
N GLY A 50 2.96 9.06 14.36
CA GLY A 50 1.64 9.40 14.89
C GLY A 50 0.49 8.84 14.07
N LYS A 51 -0.71 9.32 14.37
CA LYS A 51 -1.97 8.82 13.78
C LYS A 51 -2.52 9.81 12.76
N TYR A 52 -2.52 9.41 11.50
CA TYR A 52 -3.10 10.15 10.39
C TYR A 52 -4.52 9.64 10.18
N ARG A 53 -5.51 10.48 10.50
CA ARG A 53 -6.93 10.17 10.26
C ARG A 53 -7.34 10.80 8.96
N LEU A 54 -7.81 9.98 8.05
CA LEU A 54 -8.16 10.37 6.69
C LEU A 54 -9.63 10.04 6.46
N SER A 55 -10.36 10.97 5.84
CA SER A 55 -11.73 10.70 5.41
C SER A 55 -11.75 9.69 4.26
N GLN A 56 -10.74 9.71 3.39
CA GLN A 56 -10.57 8.82 2.25
C GLN A 56 -9.13 8.28 2.16
N GLY A 57 -8.98 7.18 1.43
CA GLY A 57 -7.70 6.60 1.06
C GLY A 57 -6.75 7.55 0.33
N LEU A 58 -5.45 7.28 0.45
CA LEU A 58 -4.42 8.00 -0.31
C LEU A 58 -4.29 7.41 -1.71
N ARG A 59 -4.53 8.22 -2.74
CA ARG A 59 -4.36 7.84 -4.15
C ARG A 59 -3.13 8.52 -4.72
N ILE A 60 -2.25 7.70 -5.30
CA ILE A 60 -1.05 8.12 -6.00
C ILE A 60 -1.12 7.53 -7.41
N SER A 61 -0.93 8.38 -8.42
CA SER A 61 -1.11 8.00 -9.82
C SER A 61 0.01 8.54 -10.69
N GLY A 62 0.51 7.71 -11.61
CA GLY A 62 1.45 8.14 -12.65
C GLY A 62 2.85 8.53 -12.16
N LEU A 63 3.24 8.15 -10.94
CA LEU A 63 4.56 8.48 -10.38
C LEU A 63 5.57 7.35 -10.59
N SER A 64 6.83 7.73 -10.75
CA SER A 64 7.97 6.82 -10.81
C SER A 64 9.04 7.16 -9.77
N ASN A 65 9.76 6.16 -9.25
CA ASN A 65 10.92 6.36 -8.38
C ASN A 65 10.64 7.14 -7.07
N VAL A 66 9.46 6.98 -6.47
CA VAL A 66 9.10 7.66 -5.21
C VAL A 66 9.19 6.70 -4.03
N SER A 67 9.80 7.16 -2.93
CA SER A 67 9.88 6.40 -1.68
C SER A 67 8.97 7.00 -0.62
N PHE A 68 8.08 6.19 -0.04
CA PHE A 68 7.23 6.54 1.09
C PHE A 68 7.73 5.81 2.33
N ARG A 69 8.27 6.56 3.30
CA ARG A 69 8.92 6.00 4.50
C ARG A 69 8.29 6.55 5.78
N CYS A 70 8.23 5.71 6.81
CA CYS A 70 7.81 6.11 8.15
C CYS A 70 8.99 6.33 9.10
N ARG A 71 8.98 7.44 9.83
CA ARG A 71 9.82 7.67 11.00
C ARG A 71 9.03 7.36 12.26
N GLY A 72 9.38 6.25 12.92
CA GLY A 72 8.67 5.79 14.11
C GLY A 72 7.32 5.14 13.79
N ARG A 73 6.34 5.31 14.67
CA ARG A 73 5.05 4.60 14.62
C ARG A 73 4.02 5.44 13.86
N VAL A 74 3.88 5.18 12.56
CA VAL A 74 2.87 5.81 11.70
C VAL A 74 1.66 4.90 11.55
N GLU A 75 0.48 5.41 11.93
CA GLU A 75 -0.81 4.74 11.71
C GLU A 75 -1.64 5.55 10.71
N LEU A 76 -2.00 4.94 9.57
CA LEU A 76 -3.01 5.47 8.65
C LEU A 76 -4.36 4.87 9.02
N LEU A 77 -5.32 5.73 9.32
CA LEU A 77 -6.69 5.38 9.71
C LEU A 77 -7.66 6.01 8.72
N VAL A 78 -8.26 5.19 7.85
CA VAL A 78 -9.21 5.66 6.82
C VAL A 78 -10.64 5.33 7.23
N SER A 79 -11.53 6.33 7.17
CA SER A 79 -12.94 6.17 7.54
C SER A 79 -13.82 5.64 6.41
N ASP A 80 -13.48 5.94 5.15
CA ASP A 80 -14.15 5.42 3.96
C ASP A 80 -13.75 3.95 3.72
N LEU A 81 -14.69 3.04 3.96
CA LEU A 81 -14.50 1.59 3.92
C LEU A 81 -14.45 1.01 2.49
N ASP A 82 -14.87 1.78 1.50
CA ASP A 82 -14.88 1.36 0.10
C ASP A 82 -13.59 1.77 -0.59
N SER A 83 -12.95 2.84 -0.09
CA SER A 83 -11.63 3.27 -0.55
C SER A 83 -10.51 2.36 -0.04
N ALA A 84 -9.47 2.15 -0.86
CA ALA A 84 -8.26 1.50 -0.36
C ALA A 84 -7.48 2.45 0.55
N VAL A 85 -6.78 1.96 1.58
CA VAL A 85 -6.02 2.87 2.49
C VAL A 85 -4.91 3.59 1.73
N ILE A 86 -4.19 2.85 0.89
CA ILE A 86 -3.23 3.39 -0.08
C ILE A 86 -3.53 2.75 -1.44
N ALA A 87 -3.74 3.56 -2.47
CA ALA A 87 -3.92 3.13 -3.85
C ALA A 87 -2.79 3.69 -4.72
N LEU A 88 -2.03 2.81 -5.36
CA LEU A 88 -1.10 3.14 -6.43
C LEU A 88 -1.71 2.76 -7.78
N GLU A 89 -1.70 3.69 -8.73
CA GLU A 89 -2.22 3.46 -10.07
C GLU A 89 -1.22 3.92 -11.12
N GLN A 90 -0.90 3.05 -12.08
CA GLN A 90 0.03 3.38 -13.16
C GLN A 90 1.38 3.92 -12.65
N CYS A 91 1.86 3.37 -11.54
CA CYS A 91 3.11 3.79 -10.89
C CYS A 91 4.24 2.78 -11.14
N GLU A 92 5.48 3.26 -11.10
CA GLU A 92 6.67 2.43 -11.33
C GLU A 92 7.77 2.68 -10.29
N ARG A 93 8.46 1.64 -9.81
CA ARG A 93 9.58 1.78 -8.85
C ARG A 93 9.21 2.59 -7.60
N ILE A 94 8.09 2.23 -6.96
CA ILE A 94 7.63 2.83 -5.70
C ILE A 94 7.98 1.96 -4.51
N ARG A 95 8.35 2.58 -3.39
CA ARG A 95 8.56 1.89 -2.10
C ARG A 95 7.54 2.38 -1.08
N LEU A 96 6.80 1.45 -0.47
CA LEU A 96 5.88 1.70 0.65
C LEU A 96 6.41 0.98 1.90
N GLU A 97 6.98 1.73 2.84
CA GLU A 97 7.79 1.16 3.93
C GLU A 97 7.38 1.65 5.33
N GLY A 98 7.06 0.69 6.22
CA GLY A 98 6.91 0.93 7.67
C GLY A 98 5.53 1.39 8.16
N PHE A 99 4.51 1.35 7.31
CA PHE A 99 3.17 1.81 7.65
C PHE A 99 2.41 0.80 8.52
N ARG A 100 1.60 1.31 9.45
CA ARG A 100 0.46 0.59 10.01
C ARG A 100 -0.80 1.12 9.35
N ALA A 101 -1.33 0.43 8.35
CA ALA A 101 -2.44 0.91 7.53
C ALA A 101 -3.70 0.12 7.84
N ARG A 102 -4.80 0.83 8.13
CA ARG A 102 -6.10 0.20 8.40
C ARG A 102 -7.31 1.12 8.16
N HIS A 103 -8.45 0.51 7.92
CA HIS A 103 -9.75 1.18 8.06
C HIS A 103 -10.12 1.36 9.54
N VAL A 104 -10.92 2.40 9.81
CA VAL A 104 -11.60 2.53 11.10
C VAL A 104 -12.66 1.43 11.19
N THR A 105 -12.68 0.68 12.29
CA THR A 105 -13.66 -0.39 12.48
C THR A 105 -15.08 0.18 12.48
N PRO A 106 -15.97 -0.24 11.55
CA PRO A 106 -17.37 0.18 11.57
C PRO A 106 -18.05 -0.33 12.84
N ALA A 107 -19.06 0.41 13.31
CA ALA A 107 -19.77 0.07 14.54
C ALA A 107 -20.64 -1.21 14.45
N LYS A 108 -20.78 -1.86 13.28
CA LYS A 108 -21.46 -3.17 13.07
C LYS A 108 -21.30 -3.68 11.62
N ASN A 109 -21.20 -5.00 11.44
CA ASN A 109 -21.47 -5.87 10.27
C ASN A 109 -21.11 -5.42 8.84
N TYR A 110 -20.27 -4.42 8.64
CA TYR A 110 -19.86 -4.00 7.31
C TYR A 110 -18.59 -4.73 6.88
N GLN A 111 -18.68 -5.47 5.76
CA GLN A 111 -17.52 -5.99 5.05
C GLN A 111 -16.98 -4.85 4.20
N CYS A 112 -15.72 -4.47 4.38
CA CYS A 112 -15.16 -3.35 3.63
C CYS A 112 -14.69 -3.90 2.26
N GLU A 113 -15.03 -3.21 1.17
CA GLU A 113 -14.62 -3.62 -0.17
C GLU A 113 -13.21 -3.12 -0.53
N GLY A 114 -12.73 -2.05 0.10
CA GLY A 114 -11.42 -1.47 -0.16
C GLY A 114 -10.26 -2.36 0.36
N ALA A 115 -9.23 -2.61 -0.46
CA ALA A 115 -7.99 -3.23 0.01
C ALA A 115 -7.21 -2.28 0.94
N VAL A 116 -6.34 -2.79 1.82
CA VAL A 116 -5.44 -1.90 2.58
C VAL A 116 -4.44 -1.24 1.64
N VAL A 117 -3.76 -2.03 0.80
CA VAL A 117 -2.92 -1.52 -0.29
C VAL A 117 -3.45 -2.04 -1.63
N ARG A 118 -3.83 -1.13 -2.53
CA ARG A 118 -4.24 -1.46 -3.90
C ARG A 118 -3.18 -1.03 -4.90
N LEU A 119 -2.79 -1.93 -5.79
CA LEU A 119 -1.81 -1.71 -6.86
C LEU A 119 -2.50 -2.04 -8.19
N SER A 120 -2.71 -1.03 -9.04
CA SER A 120 -3.34 -1.22 -10.35
C SER A 120 -2.41 -0.74 -11.46
N ARG A 121 -2.14 -1.60 -12.44
CA ARG A 121 -1.28 -1.29 -13.59
C ARG A 121 0.11 -0.77 -13.17
N CYS A 122 0.66 -1.31 -12.10
CA CYS A 122 1.93 -0.86 -11.51
C CYS A 122 3.10 -1.77 -11.90
N ARG A 123 4.32 -1.23 -11.79
CA ARG A 123 5.57 -1.96 -12.07
C ARG A 123 6.60 -1.76 -10.95
N ASP A 124 7.31 -2.81 -10.58
CA ASP A 124 8.47 -2.74 -9.67
C ASP A 124 8.13 -2.06 -8.32
N ILE A 125 7.03 -2.47 -7.69
CA ILE A 125 6.57 -1.90 -6.40
C ILE A 125 7.08 -2.75 -5.25
N LEU A 126 7.69 -2.10 -4.25
CA LEU A 126 8.03 -2.73 -2.98
C LEU A 126 7.03 -2.32 -1.90
N VAL A 127 6.34 -3.30 -1.32
CA VAL A 127 5.54 -3.14 -0.10
C VAL A 127 6.28 -3.86 1.02
N ALA A 128 6.98 -3.12 1.88
CA ALA A 128 7.90 -3.71 2.86
C ALA A 128 7.74 -3.25 4.31
N GLY A 129 7.82 -4.19 5.25
CA GLY A 129 7.87 -3.87 6.68
C GLY A 129 6.58 -3.25 7.24
N ASN A 130 5.43 -3.46 6.58
CA ASN A 130 4.16 -2.85 6.96
C ASN A 130 3.34 -3.78 7.87
N GLU A 131 2.45 -3.20 8.69
CA GLU A 131 1.33 -3.87 9.32
C GLU A 131 0.06 -3.53 8.54
N LEU A 132 -0.41 -4.46 7.72
CA LEU A 132 -1.57 -4.32 6.86
C LEU A 132 -2.73 -5.07 7.49
N ASN A 133 -3.52 -4.31 8.24
CA ASN A 133 -4.64 -4.81 9.02
C ASN A 133 -5.85 -4.03 8.59
N GLY A 134 -6.91 -4.66 8.18
CA GLY A 134 -8.12 -3.93 7.91
C GLY A 134 -9.19 -4.90 7.48
N CYS A 135 -10.40 -4.70 7.96
CA CYS A 135 -11.61 -5.37 7.50
C CYS A 135 -11.94 -5.15 6.00
N GLY A 136 -10.98 -4.66 5.22
CA GLY A 136 -10.93 -4.56 3.77
C GLY A 136 -10.95 -5.89 3.04
N ALA A 137 -11.12 -5.83 1.72
CA ALA A 137 -11.13 -6.99 0.86
C ALA A 137 -9.80 -7.78 0.93
N ALA A 138 -8.67 -7.09 0.85
CA ALA A 138 -7.35 -7.70 0.96
C ALA A 138 -6.33 -6.80 1.65
N GLY A 139 -5.31 -7.39 2.26
CA GLY A 139 -4.18 -6.62 2.79
C GLY A 139 -3.35 -5.98 1.68
N VAL A 140 -3.02 -6.76 0.65
CA VAL A 140 -2.48 -6.26 -0.62
C VAL A 140 -3.34 -6.80 -1.75
N TYR A 141 -3.83 -5.93 -2.61
CA TYR A 141 -4.49 -6.29 -3.87
C TYR A 141 -3.66 -5.78 -5.05
N ALA A 142 -3.13 -6.70 -5.86
CA ALA A 142 -2.39 -6.38 -7.09
C ALA A 142 -3.21 -6.78 -8.32
N GLN A 143 -3.40 -5.83 -9.24
CA GLN A 143 -4.15 -6.01 -10.47
C GLN A 143 -3.35 -5.48 -11.67
N ASP A 144 -3.25 -6.28 -12.73
CA ASP A 144 -2.57 -5.92 -13.98
C ASP A 144 -1.14 -5.37 -13.76
N SER A 145 -0.42 -5.92 -12.78
CA SER A 145 0.82 -5.36 -12.24
C SER A 145 1.99 -6.35 -12.30
N LYS A 146 3.22 -5.84 -12.46
CA LYS A 146 4.42 -6.68 -12.66
C LYS A 146 5.55 -6.30 -11.72
N GLY A 147 6.36 -7.26 -11.29
CA GLY A 147 7.52 -6.99 -10.41
C GLY A 147 7.11 -6.51 -9.02
N ILE A 148 5.97 -6.95 -8.49
CA ILE A 148 5.50 -6.54 -7.17
C ILE A 148 6.19 -7.41 -6.11
N ILE A 149 6.77 -6.78 -5.10
CA ILE A 149 7.42 -7.46 -3.98
C ILE A 149 6.69 -7.12 -2.68
N VAL A 150 6.09 -8.13 -2.06
CA VAL A 150 5.48 -8.05 -0.74
C VAL A 150 6.47 -8.69 0.24
N TYR A 151 7.14 -7.88 1.05
CA TYR A 151 8.30 -8.31 1.84
C TYR A 151 8.22 -7.94 3.33
N LYS A 152 8.46 -8.91 4.24
CA LYS A 152 8.52 -8.64 5.70
C LYS A 152 7.30 -7.90 6.27
N ASN A 153 6.11 -8.10 5.71
CA ASN A 153 4.89 -7.50 6.22
C ASN A 153 4.20 -8.42 7.24
N ARG A 154 3.39 -7.82 8.10
CA ARG A 154 2.35 -8.50 8.91
C ARG A 154 1.00 -8.21 8.27
N ILE A 155 0.36 -9.22 7.70
CA ILE A 155 -0.87 -9.06 6.93
C ILE A 155 -1.98 -9.89 7.59
N PHE A 156 -2.98 -9.22 8.16
CA PHE A 156 -3.93 -9.91 9.03
C PHE A 156 -5.31 -9.25 9.15
N ASN A 157 -6.30 -10.05 9.56
CA ASN A 157 -7.69 -9.62 9.76
C ASN A 157 -8.35 -9.00 8.51
N ASN A 158 -7.97 -9.45 7.31
CA ASN A 158 -8.61 -9.03 6.06
C ASN A 158 -9.77 -9.96 5.66
N THR A 159 -10.81 -9.38 5.06
CA THR A 159 -12.11 -10.03 4.81
C THR A 159 -12.04 -11.15 3.78
N PHE A 160 -11.25 -11.01 2.70
CA PHE A 160 -11.07 -12.07 1.70
C PHE A 160 -9.67 -12.66 1.70
N ALA A 161 -8.63 -11.84 1.61
CA ALA A 161 -7.26 -12.34 1.43
C ALA A 161 -6.20 -11.55 2.20
N GLY A 162 -5.12 -12.22 2.59
CA GLY A 162 -3.88 -11.52 2.93
C GLY A 162 -3.33 -10.80 1.70
N VAL A 163 -3.04 -11.57 0.64
CA VAL A 163 -2.59 -11.06 -0.66
C VAL A 163 -3.52 -11.57 -1.75
N TRP A 164 -4.18 -10.66 -2.47
CA TRP A 164 -4.98 -10.98 -3.64
C TRP A 164 -4.25 -10.51 -4.89
N VAL A 165 -4.07 -11.42 -5.84
CA VAL A 165 -3.38 -11.17 -7.09
C VAL A 165 -4.30 -11.45 -8.28
N ASN A 166 -4.37 -10.49 -9.21
CA ASN A 166 -5.15 -10.59 -10.43
C ASN A 166 -4.28 -10.23 -11.64
N SER A 167 -4.07 -11.19 -12.55
CA SER A 167 -3.34 -10.99 -13.81
C SER A 167 -2.00 -10.26 -13.60
N SER A 168 -1.20 -10.74 -12.64
CA SER A 168 -0.04 -10.00 -12.11
C SER A 168 1.13 -10.90 -11.72
N GLN A 169 2.34 -10.33 -11.65
CA GLN A 169 3.55 -10.99 -11.14
C GLN A 169 3.90 -10.47 -9.73
N VAL A 170 3.87 -11.35 -8.73
CA VAL A 170 4.06 -10.98 -7.31
C VAL A 170 5.01 -11.95 -6.60
N THR A 171 6.04 -11.42 -5.96
CA THR A 171 6.88 -12.15 -5.02
C THR A 171 6.43 -11.85 -3.59
N ILE A 172 6.03 -12.89 -2.86
CA ILE A 172 5.59 -12.84 -1.47
C ILE A 172 6.69 -13.50 -0.64
N HIS A 173 7.49 -12.71 0.08
CA HIS A 173 8.68 -13.21 0.75
C HIS A 173 8.82 -12.73 2.21
N LYS A 174 9.15 -13.65 3.13
CA LYS A 174 9.39 -13.33 4.56
C LYS A 174 8.23 -12.63 5.28
N ASN A 175 6.99 -12.81 4.84
CA ASN A 175 5.81 -12.20 5.48
C ASN A 175 5.24 -13.08 6.59
N ARG A 176 4.49 -12.47 7.50
CA ARG A 176 3.56 -13.17 8.42
C ARG A 176 2.12 -12.89 7.97
N ILE A 177 1.42 -13.91 7.47
CA ILE A 177 0.07 -13.78 6.92
C ILE A 177 -0.91 -14.62 7.74
N TYR A 178 -1.82 -13.99 8.46
CA TYR A 178 -2.65 -14.69 9.45
C TYR A 178 -4.03 -14.08 9.69
N LYS A 179 -5.00 -14.90 10.12
CA LYS A 179 -6.36 -14.44 10.46
C LYS A 179 -7.09 -13.72 9.32
N ASN A 180 -6.80 -14.09 8.07
CA ASN A 180 -7.55 -13.66 6.89
C ASN A 180 -8.50 -14.79 6.45
N ALA A 181 -9.48 -14.49 5.59
CA ALA A 181 -10.30 -15.57 5.02
C ALA A 181 -9.51 -16.49 4.07
N SER A 182 -8.46 -16.00 3.41
CA SER A 182 -7.46 -16.81 2.70
C SER A 182 -6.09 -16.14 2.86
N ALA A 183 -5.00 -16.90 2.85
CA ALA A 183 -3.67 -16.28 2.89
C ALA A 183 -3.38 -15.58 1.55
N VAL A 184 -3.57 -16.30 0.44
CA VAL A 184 -3.35 -15.79 -0.92
C VAL A 184 -4.46 -16.25 -1.88
N ILE A 185 -4.97 -15.31 -2.68
CA ILE A 185 -5.96 -15.57 -3.74
C ILE A 185 -5.36 -15.14 -5.09
N THR A 186 -5.52 -15.97 -6.12
CA THR A 186 -5.09 -15.65 -7.49
C THR A 186 -6.25 -15.75 -8.49
N TYR A 187 -6.28 -14.81 -9.45
CA TYR A 187 -7.27 -14.79 -10.54
C TYR A 187 -6.61 -14.35 -11.85
N GLY A 188 -6.92 -15.01 -12.97
CA GLY A 188 -6.29 -14.71 -14.27
C GLY A 188 -4.80 -15.07 -14.31
N ASP A 189 -4.06 -14.58 -15.30
CA ASP A 189 -2.67 -15.02 -15.54
C ASP A 189 -1.70 -14.45 -14.49
N CYS A 190 -1.42 -15.25 -13.46
CA CYS A 190 -0.59 -14.85 -12.33
C CYS A 190 0.74 -15.60 -12.31
N GLU A 191 1.81 -14.88 -12.00
CA GLU A 191 3.12 -15.47 -11.67
C GLU A 191 3.47 -15.14 -10.23
N ILE A 192 3.40 -16.13 -9.35
CA ILE A 192 3.61 -15.93 -7.90
C ILE A 192 4.81 -16.72 -7.43
N SER A 193 5.69 -16.07 -6.68
CA SER A 193 6.71 -16.75 -5.87
C SER A 193 6.38 -16.56 -4.41
N LEU A 194 6.29 -17.65 -3.64
CA LEU A 194 6.11 -17.62 -2.20
C LEU A 194 7.27 -18.31 -1.52
N THR A 195 8.03 -17.58 -0.71
CA THR A 195 9.21 -18.14 -0.05
C THR A 195 9.38 -17.59 1.35
N GLU A 196 9.70 -18.46 2.30
CA GLU A 196 10.03 -18.10 3.70
C GLU A 196 8.90 -17.34 4.42
N ASN A 197 7.63 -17.57 4.08
CA ASN A 197 6.50 -16.91 4.74
C ASN A 197 5.98 -17.74 5.93
N ARG A 198 5.55 -17.06 6.99
CA ARG A 198 4.82 -17.69 8.11
C ARG A 198 3.32 -17.50 7.90
N ILE A 199 2.62 -18.54 7.47
CA ILE A 199 1.18 -18.53 7.19
C ILE A 199 0.45 -19.37 8.24
N GLU A 200 -0.47 -18.77 9.00
CA GLU A 200 -1.16 -19.42 10.12
C GLU A 200 -2.59 -18.86 10.30
N ASP A 201 -3.49 -19.62 10.91
CA ASP A 201 -4.82 -19.14 11.35
C ASP A 201 -5.68 -18.43 10.27
N ASN A 202 -5.51 -18.73 8.98
CA ASN A 202 -6.40 -18.23 7.92
C ASN A 202 -7.59 -19.21 7.74
N GLN A 203 -8.80 -18.70 7.51
CA GLN A 203 -10.04 -19.52 7.57
C GLN A 203 -10.18 -20.49 6.40
N GLY A 204 -9.81 -20.05 5.21
CA GLY A 204 -9.69 -20.83 3.99
C GLY A 204 -8.23 -21.17 3.72
N ASN A 205 -8.05 -22.20 2.89
CA ASN A 205 -6.77 -22.76 2.46
C ASN A 205 -5.67 -21.70 2.25
N ILE A 206 -4.41 -22.12 2.38
CA ILE A 206 -3.23 -21.29 2.12
C ILE A 206 -3.33 -20.62 0.72
N PHE A 207 -3.98 -21.27 -0.25
CA PHE A 207 -4.18 -20.77 -1.61
C PHE A 207 -5.57 -21.11 -2.16
N THR A 208 -6.20 -20.15 -2.84
CA THR A 208 -7.31 -20.40 -3.76
C THR A 208 -6.96 -19.81 -5.14
N SER A 209 -6.88 -20.67 -6.16
CA SER A 209 -6.56 -20.29 -7.54
C SER A 209 -7.69 -20.67 -8.50
N THR A 210 -7.95 -19.80 -9.48
CA THR A 210 -8.78 -20.10 -10.65
C THR A 210 -7.98 -20.18 -11.97
N SER A 211 -6.64 -20.21 -11.92
CA SER A 211 -5.76 -20.11 -13.10
C SER A 211 -4.37 -20.75 -12.93
N TYR A 212 -3.59 -20.78 -14.04
CA TYR A 212 -2.31 -21.47 -14.20
C TYR A 212 -1.24 -20.97 -13.21
N PHE A 213 -0.53 -21.91 -12.59
CA PHE A 213 0.45 -21.65 -11.53
C PHE A 213 1.83 -22.11 -11.98
N LYS A 214 2.85 -21.27 -11.82
CA LYS A 214 4.25 -21.66 -11.91
C LYS A 214 4.82 -21.66 -10.50
N GLU A 215 4.88 -22.85 -9.90
CA GLU A 215 5.36 -23.06 -8.53
C GLU A 215 6.83 -22.65 -8.39
N VAL A 216 7.15 -21.97 -7.28
CA VAL A 216 8.53 -21.84 -6.78
C VAL A 216 8.54 -22.50 -5.40
N VAL A 217 9.38 -23.53 -5.32
CA VAL A 217 9.52 -24.51 -4.25
C VAL A 217 10.04 -23.87 -2.96
N ASP A 218 9.40 -24.17 -1.82
CA ASP A 218 9.97 -23.96 -0.47
C ASP A 218 11.08 -25.01 -0.22
N HIS A 219 12.25 -24.55 0.22
CA HIS A 219 13.29 -25.37 0.86
C HIS A 219 13.46 -24.94 2.31
#